data_AF-A0A432XL45-F1
#
_entry.id   AF-A0A432XL45-F1
#
_cell.length_a   1.000
_cell.length_b   1.000
_cell.length_c   1.000
_cell.angle_alpha   90.00
_cell.angle_beta   90.00
_cell.angle_gamma   90.00
#
_symmetry.space_group_name_H-M   'P 1'
#
loop_
_entity.id
_entity.type
_entity.pdbx_description
1 polymer ?
#
loop_
_entity_poly.entity_id
_entity_poly.type
_entity_poly.pdbx_seq_one_letter_code
_entity_poly.pdbx_strand_id
1 'polypeptide(L)'
;MKKDVEVRKEEVLETLRDVVEFARSVLHLPFPVLEDLDPSFGSMARWADLLASLFKDKEDAIREFRQAEKMVDALRGISEAIVDRDDGELIDYMAILDQFLDDTRKG
;
A
#
# COMPACT_ATOMS: atom_id res chain seq x y z
N MET A 1 11.05 25.50 -19.94
CA MET A 1 9.72 25.30 -19.30
C MET A 1 9.69 23.88 -18.77
N LYS A 2 9.71 23.69 -17.44
CA LYS A 2 9.34 22.41 -16.87
C LYS A 2 7.85 22.25 -17.18
N LYS A 3 7.46 21.21 -17.91
CA LYS A 3 6.06 20.81 -17.99
C LYS A 3 5.68 20.44 -16.56
N ASP A 4 4.78 21.20 -15.95
CA ASP A 4 4.09 20.72 -14.77
C ASP A 4 3.36 19.46 -15.19
N VAL A 5 3.89 18.31 -14.76
CA VAL A 5 3.23 17.02 -14.94
C VAL A 5 2.08 17.05 -13.95
N GLU A 6 0.89 17.36 -14.46
CA GLU A 6 -0.32 17.30 -13.68
C GLU A 6 -0.61 15.85 -13.34
N VAL A 7 -0.23 15.44 -12.13
CA VAL A 7 -0.47 14.09 -11.62
C VAL A 7 -1.96 13.91 -11.38
N ARG A 8 -2.58 13.01 -12.15
CA ARG A 8 -4.00 12.68 -12.05
C ARG A 8 -4.24 11.74 -10.88
N LYS A 9 -5.38 11.91 -10.21
CA LYS A 9 -5.69 11.16 -8.99
C LYS A 9 -5.88 9.68 -9.28
N GLU A 10 -6.49 9.40 -10.42
CA GLU A 10 -6.77 8.08 -10.93
C GLU A 10 -5.48 7.30 -11.15
N GLU A 11 -4.45 7.94 -11.72
CA GLU A 11 -3.13 7.33 -11.96
C GLU A 11 -2.44 6.98 -10.63
N VAL A 12 -2.55 7.84 -9.62
CA VAL A 12 -1.98 7.60 -8.29
C VAL A 12 -2.70 6.46 -7.57
N LEU A 13 -4.04 6.41 -7.66
CA LEU A 13 -4.83 5.32 -7.10
C LEU A 13 -4.58 3.99 -7.82
N GLU A 14 -4.45 4.00 -9.14
CA GLU A 14 -4.10 2.81 -9.93
C GLU A 14 -2.71 2.30 -9.54
N THR A 15 -1.72 3.19 -9.43
CA THR A 15 -0.37 2.82 -8.97
C THR A 15 -0.40 2.24 -7.55
N LEU A 16 -1.17 2.85 -6.64
CA LEU A 16 -1.32 2.33 -5.28
C LEU A 16 -1.97 0.94 -5.28
N ARG A 17 -2.95 0.73 -6.16
CA ARG A 17 -3.61 -0.56 -6.33
C ARG A 17 -2.64 -1.63 -6.81
N ASP A 18 -1.81 -1.35 -7.81
CA ASP A 18 -0.81 -2.29 -8.30
C ASP A 18 0.16 -2.73 -7.19
N VAL A 19 0.59 -1.78 -6.35
CA VAL A 19 1.43 -2.07 -5.17
C VAL A 19 0.72 -3.02 -4.20
N VAL A 20 -0.55 -2.75 -3.90
CA VAL A 20 -1.34 -3.58 -2.99
C VAL A 20 -1.64 -4.97 -3.57
N GLU A 21 -1.94 -5.07 -4.86
CA GLU A 21 -2.16 -6.35 -5.53
C GLU A 21 -0.88 -7.20 -5.52
N PHE A 22 0.28 -6.59 -5.78
CA PHE A 22 1.55 -7.29 -5.66
C PHE A 22 1.81 -7.75 -4.24
N ALA A 23 1.68 -6.88 -3.23
CA ALA A 23 1.84 -7.25 -1.82
C ALA A 23 0.94 -8.43 -1.46
N ARG A 24 -0.35 -8.37 -1.83
CA ARG A 24 -1.29 -9.45 -1.56
C ARG A 24 -0.92 -10.75 -2.26
N SER A 25 -0.38 -10.66 -3.47
CA SER A 25 -0.01 -11.83 -4.27
C SER A 25 1.12 -12.66 -3.66
N VAL A 26 1.95 -12.10 -2.78
CA VAL A 26 3.10 -12.81 -2.17
C VAL A 26 2.89 -13.21 -0.72
N LEU A 27 1.88 -12.66 -0.03
CA LEU A 27 1.60 -12.93 1.39
C LEU A 27 1.08 -14.34 1.70
N HIS A 28 0.88 -15.19 0.70
CA HIS A 28 0.56 -16.60 0.87
C HIS A 28 1.81 -17.51 1.00
N LEU A 29 3.00 -16.93 0.81
CA LEU A 29 4.26 -17.65 0.87
C LEU A 29 4.66 -17.95 2.33
N PRO A 30 5.44 -19.01 2.58
CA PRO A 30 5.90 -19.33 3.94
C PRO A 30 7.00 -18.35 4.40
N PHE A 31 7.17 -18.19 5.72
CA PHE A 31 8.10 -17.22 6.33
C PHE A 31 9.53 -17.20 5.78
N PRO A 32 10.21 -18.33 5.50
CA PRO A 32 11.56 -18.25 4.94
C PRO A 32 11.61 -17.49 3.61
N VAL A 33 10.51 -17.47 2.87
CA VAL A 33 10.38 -16.73 1.60
C VAL A 33 9.88 -15.31 1.84
N LEU A 34 9.00 -15.09 2.83
CA LEU A 34 8.54 -13.75 3.20
C LEU A 34 9.66 -12.90 3.81
N GLU A 35 10.54 -13.47 4.63
CA GLU A 35 11.71 -12.79 5.20
C GLU A 35 12.63 -12.23 4.11
N ASP A 36 12.83 -12.99 3.02
CA ASP A 36 13.60 -12.50 1.86
C ASP A 36 12.91 -11.33 1.12
N LEU A 37 11.57 -11.25 1.23
CA LEU A 37 10.75 -10.21 0.60
C LEU A 37 10.50 -9.01 1.51
N ASP A 38 10.79 -9.07 2.81
CA ASP A 38 10.60 -7.99 3.78
C ASP A 38 11.14 -6.62 3.30
N PRO A 39 12.39 -6.51 2.76
CA PRO A 39 12.90 -5.25 2.24
C PRO A 39 12.05 -4.64 1.11
N SER A 40 11.30 -5.49 0.40
CA SER A 40 10.36 -5.08 -0.65
C SER A 40 9.11 -4.44 -0.04
N PHE A 41 8.57 -4.95 1.07
CA PHE A 41 7.44 -4.35 1.79
C PHE A 41 7.79 -2.98 2.37
N GLY A 42 8.97 -2.85 2.99
CA GLY A 42 9.47 -1.54 3.43
C GLY A 42 9.66 -0.55 2.25
N SER A 43 10.01 -1.04 1.06
CA SER A 43 10.10 -0.20 -0.14
C SER A 43 8.73 0.18 -0.69
N MET A 44 7.78 -0.75 -0.72
CA MET A 44 6.39 -0.51 -1.09
C MET A 44 5.73 0.51 -0.17
N ALA A 45 5.96 0.44 1.15
CA ALA A 45 5.48 1.42 2.10
C ALA A 45 6.01 2.84 1.80
N ARG A 46 7.29 2.98 1.47
CA ARG A 46 7.86 4.29 1.04
C ARG A 46 7.24 4.80 -0.25
N TRP A 47 6.96 3.92 -1.20
CA TRP A 47 6.26 4.29 -2.45
C TRP A 47 4.83 4.75 -2.16
N ALA A 48 4.08 4.01 -1.35
CA ALA A 48 2.73 4.39 -0.93
C ALA A 48 2.72 5.74 -0.19
N ASP A 49 3.75 6.02 0.63
CA ASP A 49 3.88 7.28 1.36
C ASP A 49 4.13 8.47 0.41
N LEU A 50 4.96 8.25 -0.62
CA LEU A 50 5.13 9.21 -1.70
C LEU A 50 3.79 9.45 -2.43
N LEU A 51 3.04 8.40 -2.77
CA LEU A 51 1.74 8.52 -3.43
C LEU A 51 0.72 9.27 -2.56
N ALA A 52 0.68 8.99 -1.26
CA ALA A 52 -0.15 9.71 -0.30
C ALA A 52 0.21 11.20 -0.25
N SER A 53 1.51 11.53 -0.26
CA SER A 53 1.96 12.93 -0.23
C SER A 53 1.46 13.76 -1.42
N LEU A 54 1.18 13.13 -2.57
CA LEU A 54 0.63 13.79 -3.76
C LEU A 54 -0.84 14.22 -3.59
N PHE A 55 -1.54 13.67 -2.59
CA PHE A 55 -2.91 14.03 -2.23
C PHE A 55 -3.01 14.99 -1.04
N LYS A 56 -1.95 15.13 -0.23
CA LYS A 56 -2.00 15.82 1.06
C LYS A 56 -2.52 17.27 0.99
N ASP A 57 -2.23 17.97 -0.10
CA ASP A 57 -2.59 19.37 -0.30
C ASP A 57 -3.80 19.58 -1.22
N LYS A 58 -4.47 18.50 -1.65
CA LYS A 58 -5.65 18.55 -2.53
C LYS A 58 -6.94 18.39 -1.72
N GLU A 59 -7.68 19.48 -1.49
CA GLU A 59 -8.95 19.47 -0.73
C GLU A 59 -9.97 18.46 -1.27
N ASP A 60 -9.99 18.26 -2.58
CA ASP A 60 -10.90 17.34 -3.27
C ASP A 60 -10.36 15.91 -3.34
N ALA A 61 -9.24 15.59 -2.67
CA ALA A 61 -8.62 14.26 -2.62
C ALA A 61 -8.45 13.70 -1.20
N ILE A 62 -9.16 14.25 -0.21
CA ILE A 62 -9.04 13.85 1.21
C ILE A 62 -9.35 12.36 1.42
N ARG A 63 -10.29 11.81 0.64
CA ARG A 63 -10.65 10.39 0.74
C ARG A 63 -9.50 9.50 0.26
N GLU A 64 -8.94 9.84 -0.90
CA GLU A 64 -7.83 9.14 -1.54
C GLU A 64 -6.56 9.23 -0.69
N PHE A 65 -6.29 10.40 -0.11
CA PHE A 65 -5.22 10.59 0.86
C PHE A 65 -5.32 9.62 2.03
N ARG A 66 -6.49 9.54 2.68
CA ARG A 66 -6.72 8.63 3.82
C ARG A 66 -6.62 7.16 3.43
N GLN A 67 -7.09 6.80 2.23
CA GLN A 67 -6.94 5.44 1.71
C GLN A 67 -5.47 5.10 1.50
N ALA A 68 -4.70 6.02 0.92
CA ALA A 68 -3.25 5.85 0.73
C ALA A 68 -2.50 5.74 2.05
N GLU A 69 -2.77 6.60 3.04
CA GLU A 69 -2.17 6.51 4.38
C GLU A 69 -2.45 5.15 5.03
N LYS A 70 -3.69 4.65 4.96
CA LYS A 70 -4.03 3.33 5.49
C LYS A 70 -3.22 2.21 4.84
N MET A 71 -2.91 2.33 3.54
CA MET A 71 -2.06 1.34 2.85
C MET A 71 -0.59 1.47 3.25
N VAL A 72 -0.10 2.69 3.51
CA VAL A 72 1.26 2.89 4.07
C VAL A 72 1.40 2.15 5.40
N ASP A 73 0.44 2.35 6.29
CA ASP A 73 0.46 1.73 7.62
C ASP A 73 0.36 0.20 7.51
N ALA A 74 -0.52 -0.32 6.65
CA ALA A 74 -0.64 -1.77 6.43
C ALA A 74 0.64 -2.38 5.86
N LEU A 75 1.29 -1.73 4.89
CA LEU A 75 2.54 -2.22 4.30
C LEU A 75 3.72 -2.18 5.27
N ARG A 76 3.78 -1.17 6.16
CA ARG A 76 4.78 -1.12 7.25
C ARG A 76 4.51 -2.23 8.26
N GLY A 77 3.26 -2.37 8.68
CA GLY A 77 2.86 -3.41 9.61
C GLY A 77 3.13 -4.82 9.09
N ILE A 78 2.94 -5.08 7.80
CA ILE A 78 3.33 -6.35 7.17
C ILE A 78 4.83 -6.62 7.32
N SER A 79 5.67 -5.61 7.08
CA SER A 79 7.12 -5.72 7.24
C SER A 79 7.48 -6.06 8.70
N GLU A 80 6.88 -5.36 9.66
CA GLU A 80 7.07 -5.62 11.09
C GLU A 80 6.59 -7.04 11.49
N ALA A 81 5.39 -7.44 11.07
CA ALA A 81 4.83 -8.76 11.33
C ALA A 81 5.66 -9.91 10.71
N ILE A 82 6.30 -9.70 9.56
CA ILE A 82 7.21 -10.68 8.95
C ILE A 82 8.46 -10.84 9.82
N VAL A 83 9.05 -9.74 10.28
CA VAL A 83 10.25 -9.76 11.15
C VAL A 83 9.95 -10.45 12.48
N ASP A 84 8.80 -10.13 13.08
CA ASP A 84 8.37 -10.67 14.37
C ASP A 84 7.75 -12.08 14.25
N ARG A 85 7.52 -12.55 13.02
CA ARG A 85 6.83 -13.81 12.69
C ARG A 85 5.44 -13.89 13.34
N ASP A 86 4.73 -12.77 13.35
CA ASP A 86 3.37 -12.66 13.87
C ASP A 86 2.35 -12.96 12.76
N ASP A 87 1.95 -14.23 12.67
CA ASP A 87 0.90 -14.67 11.75
C ASP A 87 -0.44 -13.95 11.97
N GLY A 88 -0.75 -13.57 13.22
CA GLY A 88 -2.03 -12.94 13.56
C GLY A 88 -2.09 -11.52 13.00
N GLU A 89 -1.05 -10.74 13.23
CA GLU A 89 -0.96 -9.37 12.73
C GLU A 89 -0.86 -9.34 11.20
N LEU A 90 -0.14 -10.31 10.60
CA LEU A 90 -0.07 -10.46 9.15
C LEU A 90 -1.46 -10.70 8.53
N ILE A 91 -2.29 -11.54 9.15
CA ILE A 91 -3.67 -11.79 8.72
C ILE A 91 -4.52 -10.51 8.79
N ASP A 92 -4.38 -9.74 9.87
CA ASP A 92 -5.10 -8.48 10.04
C ASP A 92 -4.73 -7.49 8.92
N TYR A 93 -3.44 -7.36 8.59
CA TYR A 93 -3.01 -6.51 7.48
C TYR A 93 -3.45 -7.04 6.11
N MET A 94 -3.45 -8.35 5.89
CA MET A 94 -4.00 -8.95 4.67
C MET A 94 -5.49 -8.59 4.48
N ALA A 95 -6.28 -8.60 5.56
CA ALA A 95 -7.68 -8.18 5.51
C ALA A 95 -7.83 -6.68 5.14
N ILE A 96 -6.91 -5.84 5.60
CA ILE A 96 -6.88 -4.42 5.22
C ILE A 96 -6.59 -4.24 3.72
N LEU A 97 -5.64 -5.00 3.18
CA LEU A 97 -5.34 -4.98 1.74
C LEU A 97 -6.53 -5.46 0.91
N ASP A 98 -7.16 -6.57 1.33
CA ASP A 98 -8.33 -7.15 0.64
C ASP A 98 -9.50 -6.15 0.64
N GLN A 99 -9.77 -5.47 1.76
CA GLN A 99 -10.81 -4.43 1.83
C GLN A 99 -10.53 -3.26 0.88
N PHE A 100 -9.28 -2.81 0.78
CA PHE A 100 -8.91 -1.73 -0.15
C PHE A 100 -9.11 -2.13 -1.62
N LEU A 101 -8.74 -3.35 -1.99
CA LEU A 101 -8.95 -3.86 -3.35
C LEU A 101 -10.45 -3.98 -3.69
N ASP A 102 -11.28 -4.35 -2.72
CA ASP A 102 -12.72 -4.41 -2.88
C ASP A 102 -13.36 -3.02 -3.01
N ASP A 103 -12.91 -2.05 -2.21
CA ASP A 103 -13.40 -0.68 -2.25
C ASP A 103 -13.05 0.02 -3.57
N THR A 104 -11.86 -0.27 -4.11
CA THR A 104 -11.39 0.28 -5.39
C THR A 104 -11.98 -0.42 -6.61
N ARG A 105 -12.48 -1.66 -6.49
CA ARG A 105 -13.23 -2.36 -7.55
C ARG A 105 -14.68 -1.87 -7.71
N LYS A 106 -15.27 -1.37 -6.64
CA LYS A 106 -16.68 -0.93 -6.59
C LYS A 106 -16.88 0.56 -6.84
N GLY A 107 -15.78 1.33 -6.84
CA GLY A 107 -15.74 2.77 -7.04
C GLY A 107 -15.75 3.20 -8.49
#